data_AF-A0A3S4HPG6-F1
#
_entry.id   AF-A0A3S4HPG6-F1
#
_cell.length_a   1.000
_cell.length_b   1.000
_cell.length_c   1.000
_cell.angle_alpha   90.00
_cell.angle_beta   90.00
_cell.angle_gamma   90.00
#
_symmetry.space_group_name_H-M   'P 1'
#
loop_
_entity.id
_entity.type
_entity.pdbx_description
1 polymer ?
#
loop_
_entity_poly.entity_id
_entity_poly.type
_entity_poly.pdbx_seq_one_letter_code
_entity_poly.pdbx_strand_id
1 'polypeptide(L)'
;MMKRTISALALAFVASSAFASGTVTVFTQGNSEPKTLTDAERLLDLVGQPRLATSWWPAAVIGEEQATVTARQQQQELLGRLAVLSAEEDGDAAAAINTLRRQIQAVKVTGRQFVNLDPDVVRVSERGNPPLQGHYMLWVGPQPTQVTLFGFD
;
A
#
# COMPACT_ATOMS: atom_id res chain seq x y z
N MET A 1 58.89 9.36 -32.37
CA MET A 1 57.47 8.93 -32.39
C MET A 1 57.03 8.64 -30.97
N MET A 2 56.04 9.36 -30.46
CA MET A 2 55.11 9.03 -29.35
C MET A 2 54.53 10.34 -28.80
N LYS A 3 53.33 10.70 -29.26
CA LYS A 3 52.51 11.74 -28.60
C LYS A 3 51.42 11.00 -27.82
N ARG A 4 51.54 11.03 -26.50
CA ARG A 4 50.55 10.54 -25.55
C ARG A 4 49.39 11.54 -25.53
N THR A 5 48.22 11.14 -26.04
CA THR A 5 46.97 11.88 -25.83
C THR A 5 46.05 11.03 -24.99
N ILE A 6 46.08 11.26 -23.68
CA ILE A 6 45.10 10.78 -22.72
C ILE A 6 43.86 11.65 -22.90
N SER A 7 42.81 11.10 -23.52
CA SER A 7 41.49 11.75 -23.54
C SER A 7 40.68 11.26 -22.35
N ALA A 8 40.64 12.06 -21.29
CA ALA A 8 39.69 11.89 -20.20
C ALA A 8 38.45 12.74 -20.52
N LEU A 9 37.36 12.11 -20.97
CA LEU A 9 36.05 12.73 -21.06
C LEU A 9 35.20 12.23 -19.90
N ALA A 10 35.33 12.90 -18.76
CA ALA A 10 34.46 12.71 -17.60
C ALA A 10 33.14 13.46 -17.87
N LEU A 11 32.14 12.75 -18.39
CA LEU A 11 30.78 13.27 -18.47
C LEU A 11 30.10 13.02 -17.11
N ALA A 12 30.16 14.04 -16.24
CA ALA A 12 29.44 14.07 -14.98
C ALA A 12 27.94 14.17 -15.24
N PHE A 13 27.25 13.03 -15.29
CA PHE A 13 25.79 12.96 -15.25
C PHE A 13 25.35 13.11 -13.79
N VAL A 14 25.40 14.33 -13.25
CA VAL A 14 24.68 14.64 -12.01
C VAL A 14 23.21 14.76 -12.40
N ALA A 15 22.53 13.62 -12.52
CA ALA A 15 21.08 13.60 -12.53
C ALA A 15 20.63 14.09 -11.15
N SER A 16 20.28 15.37 -11.05
CA SER A 16 19.48 15.85 -9.93
C SER A 16 18.15 15.11 -9.99
N SER A 17 18.04 13.99 -9.27
CA SER A 17 16.77 13.35 -8.99
C SER A 17 15.97 14.32 -8.13
N ALA A 18 15.24 15.23 -8.76
CA ALA A 18 14.15 15.94 -8.13
C ALA A 18 13.11 14.86 -7.80
N PHE A 19 13.20 14.26 -6.61
CA PHE A 19 12.17 13.38 -6.12
C PHE A 19 10.89 14.21 -6.04
N ALA A 20 9.94 13.92 -6.91
CA ALA A 20 8.63 14.54 -6.84
C ALA A 20 8.02 14.21 -5.48
N SER A 21 7.56 15.25 -4.78
CA SER A 21 6.88 15.11 -3.50
C SER A 21 5.69 14.15 -3.60
N GLY A 22 5.38 13.45 -2.51
CA GLY A 22 4.36 12.42 -2.48
C GLY A 22 2.97 12.96 -2.77
N THR A 23 2.22 12.25 -3.61
CA THR A 23 0.79 12.47 -3.83
C THR A 23 0.01 11.32 -3.20
N VAL A 24 -0.94 11.65 -2.31
CA VAL A 24 -1.71 10.66 -1.56
C VAL A 24 -3.20 10.84 -1.85
N THR A 25 -3.83 9.81 -2.40
CA THR A 25 -5.29 9.74 -2.54
C THR A 25 -5.89 9.13 -1.28
N VAL A 26 -6.69 9.90 -0.56
CA VAL A 26 -7.27 9.50 0.72
C VAL A 26 -8.73 9.06 0.55
N PHE A 27 -8.99 7.81 0.91
CA PHE A 27 -10.31 7.20 0.99
C PHE A 27 -10.74 7.18 2.45
N THR A 28 -11.80 7.91 2.78
CA THR A 28 -12.37 7.93 4.14
C THR A 28 -13.65 7.12 4.16
N GLN A 29 -13.77 6.18 5.10
CA GLN A 29 -14.99 5.40 5.28
C GLN A 29 -16.19 6.33 5.51
N GLY A 30 -17.28 6.10 4.76
CA GLY A 30 -18.48 6.94 4.81
C GLY A 30 -18.44 8.16 3.90
N ASN A 31 -17.32 8.44 3.24
CA ASN A 31 -17.23 9.46 2.20
C ASN A 31 -17.14 8.78 0.82
N SER A 32 -17.98 9.21 -0.12
CA SER A 32 -18.01 8.69 -1.49
C SER A 32 -16.89 9.24 -2.37
N GLU A 33 -16.38 10.43 -2.06
CA GLU A 33 -15.35 11.10 -2.86
C GLU A 33 -13.98 11.04 -2.19
N PRO A 34 -12.99 10.38 -2.82
CA PRO A 34 -11.60 10.42 -2.36
C PRO A 34 -11.03 11.83 -2.46
N LYS A 35 -10.15 12.19 -1.52
CA LYS A 35 -9.48 13.50 -1.49
C LYS A 35 -7.99 13.33 -1.75
N THR A 36 -7.44 14.16 -2.63
CA THR A 36 -6.00 14.13 -2.93
C THR A 36 -5.24 15.12 -2.06
N LEU A 37 -4.16 14.66 -1.44
CA LEU A 37 -3.11 15.49 -0.86
C LEU A 37 -1.92 15.47 -1.81
N THR A 38 -1.53 16.63 -2.33
CA THR A 38 -0.29 16.80 -3.09
C THR A 38 0.80 17.35 -2.17
N ASP A 39 2.04 17.29 -2.65
CA ASP A 39 3.19 17.93 -2.01
C ASP A 39 3.47 17.46 -0.57
N ALA A 40 3.12 16.21 -0.25
CA ALA A 40 3.50 15.58 1.01
C ALA A 40 4.94 15.05 0.91
N GLU A 41 5.90 15.75 1.52
CA GLU A 41 7.31 15.35 1.46
C GLU A 41 7.57 14.14 2.36
N ARG A 42 6.90 14.08 3.51
CA ARG A 42 7.07 13.02 4.50
C ARG A 42 5.74 12.52 5.05
N LEU A 43 5.79 11.37 5.69
CA LEU A 43 4.61 10.74 6.30
C LEU A 43 3.91 11.65 7.32
N LEU A 44 4.67 12.46 8.06
CA LEU A 44 4.13 13.43 9.02
C LEU A 44 3.20 14.46 8.35
N ASP A 45 3.49 14.87 7.12
CA ASP A 45 2.67 15.83 6.37
C ASP A 45 1.31 15.23 5.99
N LEU A 46 1.21 13.90 5.94
CA LEU A 46 -0.03 13.17 5.73
C LEU A 46 -0.78 12.95 7.05
N VAL A 47 -0.16 12.33 8.05
CA VAL A 47 -0.84 11.94 9.29
C VAL A 47 -1.15 13.13 10.20
N GLY A 48 -0.42 14.24 10.05
CA GLY A 48 -0.66 15.50 10.76
C GLY A 48 -1.79 16.37 10.18
N GLN A 49 -2.44 15.95 9.10
CA GLN A 49 -3.51 16.72 8.47
C GLN A 49 -4.72 16.87 9.41
N PRO A 50 -5.19 18.10 9.71
CA PRO A 50 -6.33 18.31 10.62
C PRO A 50 -7.60 17.57 10.20
N ARG A 51 -7.81 17.43 8.89
CA ARG A 51 -8.93 16.69 8.29
C ARG A 51 -8.90 15.17 8.56
N LEU A 52 -7.78 14.61 9.00
CA LEU A 52 -7.62 13.19 9.34
C LEU A 52 -7.57 12.96 10.86
N ALA A 53 -7.70 14.00 11.68
CA ALA A 53 -7.54 13.90 13.13
C ALA A 53 -8.54 12.94 13.81
N THR A 54 -9.71 12.71 13.20
CA THR A 54 -10.73 11.77 13.71
C THR A 54 -10.54 10.33 13.21
N SER A 55 -9.45 10.03 12.51
CA SER A 55 -9.17 8.70 11.97
C SER A 55 -8.68 7.76 13.05
N TRP A 56 -9.10 6.49 12.98
CA TRP A 56 -8.55 5.42 13.79
C TRP A 56 -7.32 4.81 13.10
N TRP A 57 -6.14 5.35 13.44
CA TRP A 57 -4.86 4.98 12.80
C TRP A 57 -4.48 3.50 12.87
N PRO A 58 -4.82 2.72 13.91
CA PRO A 58 -4.56 1.28 13.92
C PRO A 58 -5.24 0.49 12.79
N ALA A 59 -6.37 0.99 12.28
CA ALA A 59 -7.06 0.40 11.12
C ALA A 59 -6.68 1.09 9.79
N ALA A 60 -5.88 2.14 9.83
CA ALA A 60 -5.46 2.84 8.63
C ALA A 60 -4.46 1.99 7.82
N VAL A 61 -4.57 2.08 6.51
CA VAL A 61 -3.67 1.39 5.58
C VAL A 61 -3.18 2.38 4.54
N ILE A 62 -1.87 2.47 4.35
CA ILE A 62 -1.26 3.18 3.23
C ILE A 62 -0.64 2.15 2.29
N GLY A 63 -0.84 2.33 1.00
CA GLY A 63 -0.28 1.47 -0.03
C GLY A 63 0.20 2.28 -1.22
N GLU A 64 1.22 1.75 -1.90
CA GLU A 64 1.66 2.29 -3.19
C GLU A 64 0.78 1.74 -4.30
N GLU A 65 0.56 2.54 -5.34
CA GLU A 65 -0.28 2.14 -6.47
C GLU A 65 0.29 0.90 -7.17
N GLN A 66 1.59 0.88 -7.46
CA GLN A 66 2.23 -0.26 -8.12
C GLN A 66 2.22 -1.52 -7.24
N ALA A 67 2.50 -1.38 -5.94
CA ALA A 67 2.42 -2.50 -5.00
C ALA A 67 0.99 -3.05 -4.91
N THR A 68 -0.01 -2.19 -5.05
CA THR A 68 -1.43 -2.58 -5.09
C THR A 68 -1.78 -3.37 -6.34
N VAL A 69 -1.20 -3.02 -7.50
CA VAL A 69 -1.33 -3.83 -8.72
C VAL A 69 -0.76 -5.23 -8.49
N THR A 70 0.45 -5.34 -7.93
CA THR A 70 1.07 -6.63 -7.61
C THR A 70 0.24 -7.43 -6.62
N ALA A 71 -0.28 -6.81 -5.55
CA ALA A 71 -1.12 -7.49 -4.57
C ALA A 71 -2.42 -8.04 -5.20
N ARG A 72 -3.03 -7.31 -6.15
CA ARG A 72 -4.20 -7.80 -6.90
C ARG A 72 -3.88 -8.97 -7.80
N GLN A 73 -2.72 -8.94 -8.47
CA GLN A 73 -2.26 -10.08 -9.28
C GLN A 73 -2.07 -11.33 -8.40
N GLN A 74 -1.43 -11.19 -7.24
CA GLN A 74 -1.26 -12.28 -6.28
C GLN A 74 -2.60 -12.83 -5.77
N GLN A 75 -3.57 -11.96 -5.50
CA GLN A 75 -4.92 -12.39 -5.12
C GLN A 75 -5.59 -13.20 -6.24
N GLN A 76 -5.53 -12.73 -7.48
CA GLN A 76 -6.10 -13.43 -8.63
C GLN A 76 -5.45 -14.81 -8.84
N GLU A 77 -4.13 -14.88 -8.72
CA GLU A 77 -3.39 -16.15 -8.80
C GLU A 77 -3.83 -17.11 -7.69
N LEU A 78 -3.94 -16.64 -6.44
CA LEU A 78 -4.43 -17.44 -5.32
C LEU A 78 -5.85 -17.96 -5.57
N LEU A 79 -6.75 -17.11 -6.04
CA LEU A 79 -8.12 -17.51 -6.38
C LEU A 79 -8.16 -18.57 -7.49
N GLY A 80 -7.27 -18.47 -8.48
CA GLY A 80 -7.09 -19.47 -9.53
C GLY A 80 -6.61 -20.81 -8.98
N ARG A 81 -5.58 -20.80 -8.11
CA ARG A 81 -5.07 -22.01 -7.44
C ARG A 81 -6.14 -22.68 -6.58
N LEU A 82 -6.93 -21.91 -5.84
CA LEU A 82 -8.04 -22.44 -5.04
C LEU A 82 -9.16 -23.04 -5.90
N ALA A 83 -9.38 -22.49 -7.10
CA ALA A 83 -10.37 -23.04 -8.04
C ALA A 83 -9.91 -24.37 -8.65
N VAL A 84 -8.62 -24.53 -8.95
CA VAL A 84 -8.06 -25.81 -9.37
C VAL A 84 -8.15 -26.84 -8.25
N LEU A 85 -7.71 -26.46 -7.04
CA LEU A 85 -7.75 -27.35 -5.88
C LEU A 85 -9.17 -27.83 -5.56
N SER A 86 -10.18 -26.96 -5.63
CA SER A 86 -11.56 -27.37 -5.37
C SER A 86 -12.16 -28.27 -6.46
N ALA A 87 -11.56 -28.34 -7.64
CA ALA A 87 -11.97 -29.24 -8.71
C ALA A 87 -11.29 -30.62 -8.63
N GLU A 88 -10.17 -30.72 -7.90
CA GLU A 88 -9.45 -31.97 -7.63
C GLU A 88 -9.99 -32.70 -6.39
N GLU A 89 -10.66 -31.98 -5.50
CA GLU A 89 -11.30 -32.49 -4.29
C GLU A 89 -12.78 -32.80 -4.49
N ASP A 90 -13.35 -33.65 -3.64
CA ASP A 90 -14.76 -34.02 -3.65
C ASP A 90 -15.47 -33.65 -2.35
N GLY A 91 -16.81 -33.58 -2.40
CA GLY A 91 -17.67 -33.44 -1.22
C GLY A 91 -17.38 -32.20 -0.38
N ASP A 92 -17.29 -32.39 0.94
CA ASP A 92 -17.17 -31.30 1.92
C ASP A 92 -15.87 -30.49 1.76
N ALA A 93 -14.77 -31.13 1.34
CA ALA A 93 -13.50 -30.45 1.12
C ALA A 93 -13.59 -29.43 -0.02
N ALA A 94 -14.18 -29.83 -1.17
CA ALA A 94 -14.42 -28.93 -2.29
C ALA A 94 -15.36 -27.78 -1.92
N ALA A 95 -16.37 -28.04 -1.07
CA ALA A 95 -17.28 -27.01 -0.57
C ALA A 95 -16.55 -25.99 0.32
N ALA A 96 -15.72 -26.46 1.26
CA ALA A 96 -14.93 -25.63 2.16
C ALA A 96 -13.93 -24.74 1.39
N ILE A 97 -13.23 -25.29 0.40
CA ILE A 97 -12.32 -24.52 -0.48
C ILE A 97 -13.07 -23.44 -1.25
N ASN A 98 -14.25 -23.76 -1.77
CA ASN A 98 -15.07 -22.77 -2.48
C ASN A 98 -15.61 -21.68 -1.54
N THR A 99 -15.91 -21.99 -0.29
CA THR A 99 -16.25 -20.99 0.73
C THR A 99 -15.07 -20.06 0.99
N LEU A 100 -13.88 -20.60 1.23
CA LEU A 100 -12.67 -19.79 1.42
C LEU A 100 -12.37 -18.92 0.20
N ARG A 101 -12.51 -19.47 -1.02
CA ARG A 101 -12.32 -18.72 -2.26
C ARG A 101 -13.26 -17.52 -2.34
N ARG A 102 -14.54 -17.66 -1.97
CA ARG A 102 -15.50 -16.55 -1.91
C ARG A 102 -15.13 -15.51 -0.85
N GLN A 103 -14.71 -15.96 0.34
CA GLN A 103 -14.25 -15.07 1.40
C GLN A 103 -13.06 -14.21 0.93
N ILE A 104 -12.03 -14.84 0.32
CA ILE A 104 -10.84 -14.14 -0.19
C ILE A 104 -11.19 -13.20 -1.35
N GLN A 105 -12.13 -13.59 -2.23
CA GLN A 105 -12.55 -12.75 -3.36
C GLN A 105 -13.20 -11.44 -2.89
N ALA A 106 -13.86 -11.44 -1.73
CA ALA A 106 -14.47 -10.23 -1.16
C ALA A 106 -13.44 -9.27 -0.51
N VAL A 107 -12.21 -9.72 -0.27
CA VAL A 107 -11.16 -8.89 0.33
C VAL A 107 -10.65 -7.87 -0.68
N LYS A 108 -10.72 -6.58 -0.35
CA LYS A 108 -10.08 -5.53 -1.12
C LYS A 108 -8.59 -5.48 -0.78
N VAL A 109 -7.76 -6.07 -1.63
CA VAL A 109 -6.30 -6.09 -1.42
C VAL A 109 -5.65 -4.77 -1.83
N THR A 110 -4.58 -4.43 -1.11
CA THR A 110 -3.74 -3.28 -1.35
C THR A 110 -2.29 -3.62 -1.05
N GLY A 111 -1.36 -2.97 -1.74
CA GLY A 111 0.07 -3.12 -1.51
C GLY A 111 0.51 -2.36 -0.26
N ARG A 112 0.12 -2.87 0.91
CA ARG A 112 0.33 -2.21 2.20
C ARG A 112 1.82 -1.96 2.45
N GLN A 113 2.15 -0.71 2.74
CA GLN A 113 3.43 -0.33 3.30
C GLN A 113 3.42 -0.59 4.81
N PHE A 114 4.45 -1.28 5.31
CA PHE A 114 4.59 -1.62 6.72
C PHE A 114 5.23 -0.47 7.51
N VAL A 115 4.54 0.67 7.53
CA VAL A 115 4.92 1.87 8.29
C VAL A 115 3.90 2.15 9.38
N ASN A 116 4.34 2.74 10.49
CA ASN A 116 3.42 3.18 11.54
C ASN A 116 2.74 4.47 11.11
N LEU A 117 1.41 4.50 11.11
CA LEU A 117 0.60 5.65 10.71
C LEU A 117 0.12 6.49 11.90
N ASP A 118 0.39 6.06 13.14
CA ASP A 118 0.03 6.81 14.34
C ASP A 118 0.81 8.14 14.39
N PRO A 119 0.13 9.31 14.36
CA PRO A 119 0.76 10.62 14.38
C PRO A 119 1.73 10.80 15.54
N ASP A 120 1.43 10.24 16.71
CA ASP A 120 2.27 10.40 17.90
C ASP A 120 3.56 9.59 17.76
N VAL A 121 3.50 8.41 17.14
CA VAL A 121 4.70 7.60 16.85
C VAL A 121 5.53 8.22 15.73
N VAL A 122 4.89 8.69 14.65
CA VAL A 122 5.55 9.32 13.50
C VAL A 122 6.31 10.58 13.94
N ARG A 123 5.77 11.34 14.89
CA ARG A 123 6.38 12.58 15.40
C ARG A 123 7.65 12.36 16.21
N VAL A 124 7.73 11.28 16.98
CA VAL A 124 8.80 11.10 17.99
C VAL A 124 9.88 10.11 17.58
N SER A 125 9.60 9.23 16.62
CA SER A 125 10.55 8.20 16.19
C SER A 125 11.52 8.72 15.13
N GLU A 126 12.83 8.50 15.34
CA GLU A 126 13.89 8.90 14.40
C GLU A 126 13.68 8.36 12.97
N ARG A 127 13.09 7.15 12.85
CA ARG A 127 12.78 6.50 11.57
C ARG A 127 11.28 6.41 11.29
N GLY A 128 10.44 6.99 12.15
CA GLY A 128 8.99 6.93 12.03
C GLY A 128 8.41 7.85 10.96
N ASN A 129 9.22 8.73 10.38
CA ASN A 129 8.79 9.72 9.40
C ASN A 129 9.50 9.54 8.04
N PRO A 130 9.23 8.43 7.31
CA PRO A 130 9.83 8.20 6.00
C PRO A 130 9.41 9.26 4.98
N PRO A 131 10.24 9.54 3.97
CA PRO A 131 9.84 10.38 2.85
C PRO A 131 8.72 9.70 2.06
N LEU A 132 7.81 10.50 1.50
CA LEU A 132 6.80 10.04 0.55
C LEU A 132 7.22 10.48 -0.85
N GLN A 133 7.39 9.52 -1.76
CA GLN A 133 7.86 9.78 -3.12
C GLN A 133 6.96 9.03 -4.11
N GLY A 134 6.26 9.75 -4.98
CA GLY A 134 5.33 9.14 -5.92
C GLY A 134 3.89 9.07 -5.41
N HIS A 135 3.15 8.04 -5.85
CA HIS A 135 1.69 7.96 -5.69
C HIS A 135 1.27 6.90 -4.67
N TYR A 136 0.54 7.35 -3.66
CA TYR A 136 0.02 6.53 -2.57
C TYR A 136 -1.49 6.59 -2.50
N MET A 137 -2.07 5.55 -1.91
CA MET A 137 -3.45 5.50 -1.51
C MET A 137 -3.51 5.27 0.00
N LEU A 138 -4.30 6.07 0.70
CA LEU A 138 -4.55 5.94 2.14
C LEU A 138 -6.01 5.57 2.35
N TRP A 139 -6.27 4.51 3.11
CA TRP A 139 -7.61 4.14 3.60
C TRP A 139 -7.68 4.40 5.09
N VAL A 140 -8.67 5.19 5.51
CA VAL A 140 -8.90 5.58 6.90
C VAL A 140 -10.40 5.55 7.24
N GLY A 141 -10.72 5.45 8.51
CA GLY A 141 -12.10 5.43 8.99
C GLY A 141 -12.17 5.53 10.52
N PRO A 142 -13.38 5.50 11.10
CA PRO A 142 -13.58 5.39 12.54
C PRO A 142 -13.12 4.02 13.06
N GLN A 143 -13.09 3.88 14.38
CA GLN A 143 -12.80 2.59 15.01
C GLN A 143 -13.87 1.56 14.59
N PRO A 144 -13.46 0.36 14.12
CA PRO A 144 -14.40 -0.69 13.79
C PRO A 144 -15.11 -1.21 15.05
N THR A 145 -16.39 -1.55 14.91
CA THR A 145 -17.21 -2.14 15.98
C THR A 145 -17.48 -3.63 15.77
N GLN A 146 -16.89 -4.22 14.73
CA GLN A 146 -17.11 -5.59 14.30
C GLN A 146 -15.76 -6.27 14.06
N VAL A 147 -15.76 -7.59 14.18
CA VAL A 147 -14.63 -8.46 13.83
C VAL A 147 -15.03 -9.35 12.65
N THR A 148 -14.08 -9.64 11.78
CA THR A 148 -14.30 -10.56 10.65
C THR A 148 -13.62 -11.88 10.93
N LEU A 149 -14.39 -12.97 10.88
CA LEU A 149 -13.87 -14.33 10.93
C LEU A 149 -13.64 -14.84 9.50
N PHE A 150 -12.51 -15.51 9.29
CA PHE A 150 -12.10 -16.10 8.02
C PHE A 150 -11.62 -17.52 8.23
N GLY A 151 -11.84 -18.39 7.25
CA GLY A 151 -11.36 -19.77 7.28
C GLY A 151 -12.38 -20.77 6.75
N PHE A 152 -12.07 -22.03 7.01
CA PHE A 152 -12.98 -23.15 6.77
C PHE A 152 -13.97 -23.26 7.92
N ASP A 153 -15.22 -23.57 7.59
CA ASP A 153 -16.26 -23.95 8.54
C ASP A 153 -16.13 -25.45 8.88
#